data_AF-A0A9P1H863-F1
#
_entry.id   AF-A0A9P1H863-F1
#
_cell.length_a   1.000
_cell.length_b   1.000
_cell.length_c   1.000
_cell.angle_alpha   90.00
_cell.angle_beta   90.00
_cell.angle_gamma   90.00
#
_symmetry.space_group_name_H-M   'P 1'
#
loop_
_entity.id
_entity.type
_entity.pdbx_description
1 polymer ?
#
loop_
_entity_poly.entity_id
_entity_poly.type
_entity_poly.pdbx_seq_one_letter_code
_entity_poly.pdbx_strand_id
1 'polypeptide(L)' 'LASNPVTDRGDRLGGQAAMGGVWEWTSSPLRKHDGFEPMTLYPAYTADFFDEKHNIVLGGSWATHPRIAGRKSL' A
#
# COMPACT_ATOMS: atom_id res chain seq x y z
N LEU A 1 9.18 -1.82 22.42
CA LEU A 1 8.34 -2.45 21.37
C LEU A 1 9.13 -2.43 20.06
N ALA A 2 9.93 -3.47 19.80
CA ALA A 2 10.71 -3.54 18.58
C ALA A 2 9.78 -3.76 17.38
N SER A 3 9.93 -2.95 16.32
CA SER A 3 9.27 -3.22 15.05
C SER A 3 10.08 -4.30 14.32
N ASN A 4 9.45 -5.43 14.04
CA ASN A 4 10.08 -6.45 13.21
C ASN A 4 10.39 -5.88 11.82
N PRO A 5 11.52 -6.28 11.21
CA PRO A 5 11.82 -5.92 9.84
C PRO A 5 10.73 -6.44 8.91
N VAL A 6 10.63 -5.78 7.78
CA VAL A 6 9.56 -5.96 6.81
C VAL A 6 9.66 -7.31 6.07
N THR A 7 10.80 -8.00 6.18
CA THR A 7 11.08 -9.38 5.73
C THR A 7 11.16 -10.40 6.88
N ASP A 8 10.34 -10.26 7.92
CA ASP A 8 10.46 -11.06 9.16
C ASP A 8 10.21 -12.58 9.02
N ARG A 9 9.65 -13.03 7.88
CA ARG A 9 9.33 -14.45 7.64
C ARG A 9 10.37 -15.23 6.84
N GLY A 10 11.62 -14.77 6.81
CA GLY A 10 12.82 -15.55 6.43
C GLY A 10 12.63 -16.61 5.34
N ASP A 11 12.79 -17.87 5.72
CA ASP A 11 12.76 -19.10 4.91
C ASP A 11 11.42 -19.42 4.22
N ARG A 12 10.48 -18.46 4.21
CA ARG A 12 9.16 -18.60 3.60
C ARG A 12 8.98 -17.59 2.49
N LEU A 13 8.49 -18.05 1.35
CA LEU A 13 8.04 -17.15 0.29
C LEU A 13 6.87 -16.29 0.80
N GLY A 14 6.94 -15.00 0.51
CA GLY A 14 5.80 -14.10 0.66
C GLY A 14 4.71 -14.47 -0.35
N GLY A 15 3.44 -14.34 0.05
CA GLY A 15 2.33 -14.38 -0.91
C GLY A 15 2.26 -13.10 -1.75
N GLN A 16 1.37 -13.08 -2.74
CA GLN A 16 1.08 -11.88 -3.53
C GLN A 16 0.65 -10.72 -2.63
N ALA A 17 1.14 -9.51 -2.94
CA ALA A 17 0.95 -8.31 -2.13
C ALA A 17 1.37 -8.48 -0.67
N ALA A 18 2.31 -9.39 -0.38
CA ALA A 18 2.91 -9.47 0.93
C ALA A 18 3.66 -8.19 1.27
N MET A 19 3.70 -7.89 2.55
CA MET A 19 4.56 -6.82 3.03
C MET A 19 6.00 -7.25 2.85
N GLY A 20 6.75 -6.49 2.06
CA GLY A 20 8.10 -6.20 2.47
C GLY A 20 9.29 -6.63 1.66
N GLY A 21 9.08 -7.03 0.42
CA GLY A 21 10.15 -7.08 -0.57
C GLY A 21 10.11 -5.83 -1.43
N VAL A 22 9.13 -5.80 -2.32
CA VAL A 22 8.94 -4.78 -3.33
C VAL A 22 7.49 -4.34 -3.38
N TRP A 23 7.25 -3.16 -3.96
CA TRP A 23 5.91 -2.80 -4.42
C TRP A 23 5.59 -3.63 -5.67
N GLU A 24 4.45 -4.32 -5.65
CA GLU A 24 3.99 -5.13 -6.77
C GLU A 24 3.05 -4.29 -7.65
N TRP A 25 3.42 -4.12 -8.92
CA TRP A 25 2.59 -3.41 -9.90
C TRP A 25 1.33 -4.20 -10.23
N THR A 26 0.20 -3.50 -10.31
CA THR A 26 -1.03 -4.02 -10.90
C THR A 26 -1.32 -3.29 -12.22
N SER A 27 -2.18 -3.88 -13.04
CA SER A 27 -2.78 -3.19 -14.19
C SER A 27 -4.05 -2.41 -13.82
N SER A 28 -4.35 -2.26 -12.52
CA SER A 28 -5.57 -1.59 -12.06
C SER A 28 -5.31 -0.09 -11.91
N PRO A 29 -6.03 0.78 -12.64
CA PRO A 29 -5.94 2.21 -12.41
C PRO A 29 -6.55 2.57 -11.05
N LEU A 30 -6.00 3.60 -10.40
CA LEU A 30 -6.55 4.17 -9.18
C LEU A 30 -7.87 4.87 -9.51
N ARG A 31 -8.97 4.30 -9.02
CA ARG A 31 -10.33 4.83 -9.22
C ARG A 31 -10.99 5.11 -7.89
N LYS A 32 -11.93 6.06 -7.89
CA LYS A 32 -12.73 6.36 -6.72
C LYS A 32 -13.59 5.15 -6.37
N HIS A 33 -13.46 4.64 -5.15
CA HIS A 33 -14.35 3.62 -4.60
C HIS A 33 -15.69 4.24 -4.18
N ASP A 34 -16.76 3.45 -4.21
CA ASP A 34 -18.07 3.88 -3.72
C ASP A 34 -17.98 4.31 -2.24
N GLY A 35 -18.54 5.49 -1.95
CA GLY A 35 -18.46 6.09 -0.61
C GLY A 35 -17.12 6.71 -0.23
N PHE A 36 -16.16 6.85 -1.16
CA PHE A 36 -14.94 7.60 -0.89
C PHE A 36 -15.25 9.07 -0.60
N GLU A 37 -14.81 9.52 0.57
CA GLU A 37 -14.77 10.92 0.98
C GLU A 37 -13.31 11.33 1.27
N PRO A 38 -12.84 12.47 0.73
CA PRO A 38 -11.48 12.93 0.95
C PRO A 38 -11.26 13.31 2.42
N MET A 39 -10.05 13.06 2.93
CA MET A 39 -9.69 13.47 4.29
C MET A 39 -9.68 15.00 4.41
N THR A 40 -10.36 15.56 5.41
CA THR A 40 -10.49 17.02 5.59
C THR A 40 -9.14 17.74 5.69
N LEU A 41 -8.15 17.12 6.35
CA LEU A 41 -6.83 17.74 6.56
C LEU A 41 -5.95 17.72 5.30
N TYR A 42 -6.16 16.73 4.42
CA TYR A 42 -5.37 16.57 3.21
C TYR A 42 -6.22 16.00 2.07
N PRO A 43 -7.13 16.81 1.50
CA PRO A 43 -8.13 16.30 0.55
C PRO A 43 -7.51 15.83 -0.77
N ALA A 44 -6.40 16.46 -1.19
CA ALA A 44 -5.68 16.15 -2.43
C ALA A 44 -4.80 14.90 -2.35
N TYR A 45 -4.68 14.22 -1.19
CA TYR A 45 -3.78 13.06 -1.04
C TYR A 45 -4.09 11.93 -2.02
N THR A 46 -5.38 11.72 -2.32
CA THR A 46 -5.84 10.68 -3.25
C THR A 46 -6.68 11.25 -4.39
N ALA A 47 -7.50 12.29 -4.11
CA ALA A 47 -8.50 12.78 -5.06
C ALA A 47 -7.90 13.27 -6.39
N ASP A 48 -6.73 13.90 -6.36
CA ASP A 48 -6.07 14.46 -7.55
C ASP A 48 -5.59 13.39 -8.53
N PHE A 49 -5.51 12.12 -8.10
CA PHE A 49 -4.95 11.02 -8.88
C PHE A 49 -6.01 10.07 -9.46
N PHE A 50 -7.31 10.40 -9.35
CA PHE A 50 -8.40 9.69 -10.02
C PHE A 50 -8.51 10.10 -11.50
N ASP A 51 -7.41 10.00 -12.24
CA ASP A 51 -7.25 10.53 -13.61
C ASP A 51 -7.01 9.45 -14.68
N GLU A 52 -7.10 8.18 -14.28
CA GLU A 52 -6.78 7.00 -15.10
C GLU A 52 -5.33 6.90 -15.60
N LYS A 53 -4.40 7.69 -15.05
CA LYS A 53 -2.97 7.65 -15.41
C LYS A 53 -2.10 6.95 -14.36
N HIS A 54 -2.65 6.64 -13.20
CA HIS A 54 -1.95 6.06 -12.08
C HIS A 54 -2.44 4.64 -11.82
N ASN A 55 -1.54 3.66 -11.86
CA ASN A 55 -1.85 2.28 -11.49
C ASN A 55 -1.57 2.04 -10.01
N ILE A 56 -2.37 1.16 -9.40
CA ILE A 56 -2.21 0.75 -8.00
C ILE A 56 -1.00 -0.18 -7.88
N VAL A 57 -0.19 0.03 -6.83
CA VAL A 57 0.81 -0.91 -6.36
C VAL A 57 0.40 -1.48 -5.00
N LEU A 58 0.70 -2.75 -4.76
CA LEU A 58 0.32 -3.44 -3.53
C LEU A 58 1.53 -3.94 -2.73
N GLY A 59 1.30 -4.24 -1.45
CA GLY A 59 2.31 -4.75 -0.52
C GLY A 59 3.10 -3.64 0.18
N GLY A 60 4.41 -3.60 -0.07
CA GLY A 60 5.33 -2.63 0.49
C GLY A 60 6.77 -3.02 0.20
N SER A 61 7.64 -2.06 -0.10
CA SER A 61 9.06 -2.33 -0.34
C SER A 61 9.87 -2.39 0.96
N TRP A 62 11.12 -2.85 0.86
CA TRP A 62 12.13 -2.78 1.93
C TRP A 62 12.28 -1.38 2.55
N ALA A 63 11.95 -0.32 1.81
CA ALA A 63 12.05 1.06 2.27
C ALA A 63 10.79 1.55 3.03
N THR A 64 9.72 0.76 3.04
CA THR A 64 8.46 1.14 3.69
C THR A 64 8.53 0.83 5.18
N HIS A 65 8.13 1.77 6.03
CA HIS A 65 8.17 1.55 7.48
C HIS A 65 7.22 0.38 7.89
N PRO A 66 7.67 -0.63 8.66
CA PRO A 66 6.88 -1.84 8.95
C PRO A 66 5.51 -1.58 9.57
N ARG A 67 5.39 -0.56 10.42
CA ARG A 67 4.10 -0.15 11.01
C ARG A 67 3.06 0.29 9.98
N ILE A 68 3.48 0.85 8.85
CA ILE A 68 2.58 1.30 7.78
C ILE A 68 2.26 0.14 6.85
N ALA A 69 3.28 -0.59 6.37
CA ALA A 69 3.08 -1.79 5.54
C ALA A 69 2.22 -2.84 6.26
N GLY A 70 2.45 -3.03 7.57
CA GLY A 70 1.74 -3.92 8.49
C GLY A 70 0.32 -3.56 8.86
N ARG A 71 -0.15 -2.39 8.46
CA ARG A 71 -1.46 -1.92 8.91
C ARG A 71 -2.55 -2.64 8.13
N LYS A 72 -3.36 -3.43 8.84
CA LYS A 72 -4.60 -3.97 8.26
C LYS A 72 -5.55 -2.81 7.94
N SER A 73 -6.02 -2.76 6.70
CA SER A 73 -7.19 -1.95 6.35
C SER A 73 -8.45 -2.69 6.79
N LEU A 74 -9.42 -1.95 7.34
CA LEU A 74 -10.74 -2.45 7.72
C LEU A 74 -11.63 -2.62 6.49
#